data_AF-A0A031LXT8-F1
#
_entry.id   AF-A0A031LXT8-F1
#
_cell.length_a   1.000
_cell.length_b   1.000
_cell.length_c   1.000
_cell.angle_alpha   90.00
_cell.angle_beta   90.00
_cell.angle_gamma   90.00
#
_symmetry.space_group_name_H-M   'P 1'
#
loop_
_entity.id
_entity.type
_entity.pdbx_description
1 polymer ?
#
loop_
_entity_poly.entity_id
_entity_poly.type
_entity_poly.pdbx_seq_one_letter_code
_entity_poly.pdbx_strand_id
1 'polypeptide(L)'
;MIIKLFQSLFFDLKRTRTANLSNLEPSTSLNPRNQMWLYLRDALRGNAEAQYQLGLSYLNGELGLDRNYQIAEKWLNQSANAGNENAKRTLLQAYSLLAFS
;
A
#
# COMPACT_ATOMS: atom_id res chain seq x y z
N MET A 1 41.79 -6.37 6.56
CA MET A 1 41.06 -7.60 6.93
C MET A 1 39.75 -7.26 7.66
N ILE A 2 38.89 -6.41 7.07
CA ILE A 2 37.59 -5.97 7.65
C ILE A 2 36.45 -6.11 6.62
N ILE A 3 36.75 -6.04 5.32
CA ILE A 3 35.74 -6.12 4.24
C ILE A 3 35.16 -7.53 4.06
N LYS A 4 35.90 -8.60 4.44
CA LYS A 4 35.39 -9.99 4.37
C LYS A 4 34.35 -10.32 5.46
N LEU A 5 34.32 -9.59 6.57
CA LEU A 5 33.36 -9.84 7.66
C LEU A 5 31.96 -9.34 7.31
N PHE A 6 31.84 -8.27 6.51
CA PHE A 6 30.54 -7.73 6.10
C PHE A 6 29.84 -8.61 5.06
N GLN A 7 30.59 -9.25 4.15
CA GLN A 7 30.01 -10.23 3.23
C GLN A 7 29.68 -11.57 3.91
N SER A 8 30.44 -11.99 4.91
CA SER A 8 30.14 -13.21 5.66
C SER A 8 28.88 -13.05 6.54
N LEU A 9 28.70 -11.91 7.19
CA LEU A 9 27.48 -11.64 7.98
C LEU A 9 26.24 -11.54 7.08
N PHE A 10 26.39 -11.02 5.86
CA PHE A 10 25.31 -10.96 4.88
C PHE A 10 25.00 -12.33 4.23
N PHE A 11 25.98 -13.24 4.19
CA PHE A 11 25.82 -14.59 3.63
C PHE A 11 25.28 -15.59 4.66
N ASP A 12 25.63 -15.47 5.95
CA ASP A 12 25.12 -16.34 7.02
C ASP A 12 23.64 -16.10 7.35
N LEU A 13 23.13 -14.88 7.16
CA LEU A 13 21.69 -14.59 7.30
C LEU A 13 20.80 -15.29 6.24
N LYS A 14 21.39 -15.82 5.15
CA LYS A 14 20.65 -16.58 4.13
C LYS A 14 20.76 -18.10 4.29
N ARG A 15 21.51 -18.61 5.28
CA ARG A 15 21.80 -20.06 5.39
C ARG A 15 20.97 -20.80 6.45
N THR A 16 20.25 -20.12 7.34
CA THR A 16 19.47 -20.75 8.42
C THR A 16 17.96 -20.84 8.18
N ARG A 17 17.52 -20.82 6.91
CA ARG A 17 16.16 -21.28 6.52
C ARG A 17 16.17 -22.04 5.19
N THR A 18 16.96 -23.11 5.12
CA THR A 18 16.73 -24.18 4.15
C THR A 18 15.67 -25.13 4.71
N ALA A 19 14.40 -24.76 4.55
CA ALA A 19 13.29 -25.70 4.53
C ALA A 19 12.20 -25.11 3.63
N ASN A 20 12.00 -25.72 2.45
CA ASN A 20 10.99 -25.43 1.42
C ASN A 20 11.15 -24.15 0.58
N LEU A 21 12.01 -24.23 -0.43
CA LEU A 21 12.11 -23.25 -1.53
C LEU A 21 11.18 -23.57 -2.73
N SER A 22 10.25 -24.53 -2.60
CA SER A 22 9.26 -24.87 -3.63
C SER A 22 7.81 -24.59 -3.22
N ASN A 23 7.56 -24.17 -1.98
CA ASN A 23 6.23 -23.89 -1.43
C ASN A 23 6.15 -22.50 -0.80
N LEU A 24 6.91 -21.53 -1.33
CA LEU A 24 6.61 -20.11 -1.07
C LEU A 24 5.35 -19.74 -1.87
N GLU A 25 4.24 -20.39 -1.53
CA GLU A 25 2.95 -19.72 -1.52
C GLU A 25 3.21 -18.32 -0.96
N PRO A 26 2.75 -17.25 -1.62
CA PRO A 26 2.83 -15.92 -1.04
C PRO A 26 2.01 -15.96 0.23
N SER A 27 2.67 -16.26 1.34
CA SER A 27 2.26 -15.92 2.69
C SER A 27 2.44 -14.41 2.81
N THR A 28 1.73 -13.67 1.93
CA THR A 28 1.18 -12.35 2.19
C THR A 28 0.14 -12.50 3.31
N SER A 29 0.54 -13.11 4.43
CA SER A 29 -0.25 -13.24 5.62
C SER A 29 -0.25 -11.87 6.29
N LEU A 30 -1.25 -11.07 5.92
CA LEU A 30 -1.89 -10.06 6.77
C LEU A 30 -0.94 -9.10 7.50
N ASN A 31 0.14 -8.63 6.86
CA ASN A 31 0.90 -7.52 7.40
C ASN A 31 0.41 -6.21 6.75
N PRO A 32 -0.30 -5.34 7.49
CA PRO A 32 -0.83 -4.09 6.96
C PRO A 32 0.24 -3.22 6.27
N ARG A 33 1.49 -3.25 6.79
CA ARG A 33 2.60 -2.48 6.20
C ARG A 33 3.03 -3.00 4.83
N ASN A 34 2.98 -4.30 4.59
CA ASN A 34 3.35 -4.87 3.29
C ASN A 34 2.32 -4.49 2.23
N GLN A 35 1.04 -4.51 2.59
CA GLN A 35 -0.05 -4.11 1.69
C GLN A 35 0.01 -2.61 1.38
N MET A 36 0.22 -1.78 2.41
CA MET A 36 0.43 -0.34 2.23
C MET A 36 1.56 -0.05 1.25
N TRP A 37 2.70 -0.72 1.41
CA TRP A 37 3.84 -0.52 0.53
C TRP A 37 3.55 -0.92 -0.93
N LEU A 38 2.81 -2.03 -1.14
CA LEU A 38 2.40 -2.46 -2.48
C LEU A 38 1.47 -1.42 -3.14
N TYR A 39 0.46 -0.95 -2.41
CA TYR A 39 -0.43 0.09 -2.92
C TYR A 39 0.31 1.38 -3.21
N LEU A 40 1.21 1.81 -2.32
CA LEU A 40 2.03 3.00 -2.56
C LEU A 40 2.90 2.85 -3.82
N ARG A 41 3.60 1.72 -3.97
CA ARG A 41 4.43 1.44 -5.14
C ARG A 41 3.64 1.52 -6.44
N ASP A 42 2.46 0.91 -6.47
CA ASP A 42 1.66 0.84 -7.69
C ASP A 42 0.88 2.15 -7.95
N ALA A 43 0.45 2.83 -6.89
CA ALA A 43 -0.18 4.15 -6.98
C ALA A 43 0.78 5.21 -7.54
N LEU A 44 2.06 5.15 -7.14
CA LEU A 44 3.12 6.01 -7.69
C LEU A 44 3.42 5.74 -9.17
N ARG A 45 3.07 4.56 -9.69
CA ARG A 45 3.15 4.22 -11.11
C ARG A 45 1.91 4.65 -11.90
N GLY A 46 0.96 5.33 -11.26
CA GLY A 46 -0.29 5.76 -11.89
C GLY A 46 -1.36 4.67 -11.94
N ASN A 47 -1.23 3.57 -11.20
CA ASN A 47 -2.28 2.56 -11.15
C ASN A 47 -3.51 3.13 -10.41
N ALA A 48 -4.59 3.35 -11.16
CA ALA A 48 -5.80 3.96 -10.64
C ALA A 48 -6.44 3.16 -9.50
N GLU A 49 -6.39 1.82 -9.55
CA GLU A 49 -6.94 0.97 -8.49
C GLU A 49 -6.09 1.06 -7.22
N ALA A 50 -4.76 1.05 -7.33
CA ALA A 50 -3.88 1.22 -6.18
C ALA A 50 -4.05 2.61 -5.53
N GLN A 51 -4.22 3.67 -6.33
CA GLN A 51 -4.55 5.01 -5.83
C GLN A 51 -5.89 5.03 -5.09
N TYR A 52 -6.90 4.31 -5.59
CA TYR A 52 -8.19 4.17 -4.91
C TYR A 52 -8.05 3.48 -3.55
N GLN A 53 -7.40 2.31 -3.50
CA GLN A 53 -7.19 1.54 -2.28
C GLN A 53 -6.38 2.31 -1.24
N LEU A 54 -5.37 3.06 -1.69
CA LEU A 54 -4.57 3.92 -0.83
C LEU A 54 -5.41 5.07 -0.26
N GLY A 55 -6.25 5.69 -1.09
CA GLY A 55 -7.19 6.73 -0.66
C GLY A 55 -8.19 6.23 0.39
N LEU A 56 -8.78 5.05 0.18
CA LEU A 56 -9.66 4.40 1.18
C LEU A 56 -8.92 4.09 2.48
N SER A 57 -7.69 3.60 2.39
CA SER A 57 -6.88 3.29 3.57
C SER A 57 -6.65 4.53 4.44
N TYR A 58 -6.41 5.69 3.83
CA TYR A 58 -6.33 6.98 4.53
C TYR A 58 -7.68 7.51 5.04
N LEU A 59 -8.81 7.20 4.38
CA LEU A 59 -10.14 7.57 4.90
C LEU A 59 -10.49 6.79 6.17
N ASN A 60 -10.21 5.49 6.14
CA ASN A 60 -10.63 4.57 7.19
C ASN A 60 -9.60 4.46 8.33
N GLY A 61 -8.34 4.85 8.08
CA GLY A 61 -7.26 4.66 9.04
C GLY A 61 -6.83 3.20 9.11
N GLU A 62 -6.75 2.56 7.95
CA GLU A 62 -6.37 1.17 7.81
C GLU A 62 -4.88 1.03 7.51
N LEU A 63 -4.38 -0.20 7.49
CA LEU A 63 -3.00 -0.51 7.13
C LEU A 63 -1.93 0.14 8.04
N GLY A 64 -2.31 0.55 9.26
CA GLY A 64 -1.45 1.27 10.20
C GLY A 64 -1.28 2.75 9.86
N LEU A 65 -2.19 3.31 9.04
CA LEU A 65 -2.27 4.73 8.76
C LEU A 65 -3.24 5.40 9.71
N ASP A 66 -2.92 6.64 10.08
CA ASP A 66 -3.90 7.52 10.69
C ASP A 66 -4.87 8.04 9.64
N ARG A 67 -6.12 8.26 10.06
CA ARG A 67 -7.13 8.88 9.20
C ARG A 67 -6.67 10.26 8.76
N ASN A 68 -6.61 10.47 7.45
CA ASN A 68 -6.24 11.75 6.86
C ASN A 68 -7.06 12.01 5.60
N TYR A 69 -8.12 12.79 5.77
CA TYR A 69 -9.06 13.12 4.70
C TYR A 69 -8.42 13.87 3.54
N GLN A 70 -7.45 14.75 3.80
CA GLN A 70 -6.76 15.52 2.75
C GLN A 70 -5.89 14.61 1.87
N ILE A 71 -5.16 13.67 2.49
CA ILE A 71 -4.35 12.71 1.74
C ILE A 71 -5.24 11.72 0.99
N ALA A 72 -6.31 11.25 1.63
CA ALA A 72 -7.30 10.40 0.98
C ALA A 72 -7.91 11.04 -0.26
N GLU A 73 -8.41 12.27 -0.13
CA GLU A 73 -9.00 13.05 -1.22
C GLU A 73 -8.01 13.22 -2.37
N LYS A 74 -6.74 13.49 -2.08
CA LYS A 74 -5.69 13.60 -3.11
C LYS A 74 -5.55 12.29 -3.91
N TRP A 75 -5.45 11.15 -3.24
CA TRP A 75 -5.30 9.86 -3.92
C TRP A 75 -6.56 9.44 -4.67
N LEU A 76 -7.74 9.67 -4.10
CA LEU A 76 -9.02 9.41 -4.76
C LEU A 76 -9.20 10.31 -5.98
N ASN A 77 -8.78 11.58 -5.93
CA ASN A 77 -8.84 12.49 -7.08
C ASN A 77 -7.92 12.02 -8.21
N GLN A 78 -6.70 11.58 -7.90
CA GLN A 78 -5.80 11.01 -8.90
C GLN A 78 -6.40 9.76 -9.55
N SER A 79 -6.97 8.87 -8.73
CA SER A 79 -7.64 7.66 -9.19
C SER A 79 -8.85 7.97 -10.10
N ALA A 80 -9.69 8.94 -9.69
CA ALA A 80 -10.84 9.41 -10.45
C ALA A 80 -10.42 10.02 -11.80
N ASN A 81 -9.37 10.83 -11.81
CA ASN A 81 -8.80 11.44 -13.03
C ASN A 81 -8.23 10.38 -13.98
N ALA A 82 -7.71 9.27 -13.44
CA ALA A 82 -7.26 8.12 -14.21
C ALA A 82 -8.41 7.21 -14.69
N GLY A 83 -9.67 7.58 -14.46
CA GLY A 83 -10.86 6.87 -14.93
C GLY A 83 -11.45 5.85 -13.95
N ASN A 84 -11.01 5.83 -12.69
CA ASN A 84 -11.61 4.95 -11.69
C ASN A 84 -12.98 5.48 -11.24
N GLU A 85 -14.06 4.82 -11.68
CA GLU A 85 -15.43 5.18 -11.34
C GLU A 85 -15.75 5.00 -9.84
N ASN A 86 -15.11 4.03 -9.16
CA ASN A 86 -15.30 3.87 -7.71
C ASN A 86 -14.76 5.07 -6.96
N ALA A 87 -13.58 5.57 -7.34
CA ALA A 87 -13.00 6.78 -6.75
C ALA A 87 -13.90 8.02 -6.97
N LYS A 88 -14.45 8.19 -8.17
CA LYS A 88 -15.41 9.27 -8.47
C LYS A 88 -16.65 9.20 -7.57
N ARG A 89 -17.26 8.01 -7.44
CA ARG A 89 -18.43 7.83 -6.57
C ARG A 89 -18.10 8.08 -5.10
N THR A 90 -16.94 7.63 -4.62
CA THR A 90 -16.51 7.84 -3.24
C THR A 90 -16.32 9.33 -2.93
N LEU A 91 -15.67 10.08 -3.82
CA LEU A 91 -15.53 11.54 -3.69
C LEU A 91 -16.90 12.24 -3.70
N LEU A 92 -17.77 11.86 -4.64
CA LEU A 92 -19.11 12.43 -4.72
C LEU A 92 -19.91 12.17 -3.44
N GLN A 93 -19.86 10.96 -2.89
CA GLN A 93 -20.52 10.65 -1.61
C GLN A 93 -19.94 11.46 -0.46
N ALA A 94 -18.63 11.61 -0.39
CA ALA A 94 -17.97 12.40 0.66
C ALA A 94 -18.38 13.88 0.61
N TYR A 95 -18.40 14.49 -0.58
CA TYR A 95 -18.83 15.89 -0.73
C TYR A 95 -20.34 16.07 -0.53
N SER A 96 -21.15 15.12 -1.00
CA SER A 96 -22.60 15.14 -0.77
C SER A 96 -22.91 15.16 0.73
N LEU A 97 -22.26 14.30 1.52
CA LEU A 97 -22.46 14.23 2.96
C LEU A 97 -22.12 15.54 3.68
N LEU A 98 -21.08 16.25 3.22
CA LEU A 98 -20.68 17.55 3.77
C LEU A 98 -21.62 18.69 3.34
N ALA A 99 -22.21 18.61 2.15
CA ALA A 99 -23.11 19.64 1.63
C ALA A 99 -24.49 19.65 2.29
N PHE A 100 -24.89 18.53 2.91
CA PHE A 100 -26.20 18.37 3.56
C PHE A 100 -26.12 18.23 5.09
N SER A 101 -24.94 18.39 5.69
CA SER A 101 -24.71 18.42 7.15
C SER A 101 -24.59 19.84 7.68
#